data_AF-A0A431L7G2-F1
#
_entry.id   AF-A0A431L7G2-F1
#
_cell.length_a   1.000
_cell.length_b   1.000
_cell.length_c   1.000
_cell.angle_alpha   90.00
_cell.angle_beta   90.00
_cell.angle_gamma   90.00
#
_symmetry.space_group_name_H-M   'P 1'
#
loop_
_entity.id
_entity.type
_entity.pdbx_description
1 polymer ?
#
loop_
_entity_poly.entity_id
_entity_poly.type
_entity_poly.pdbx_seq_one_letter_code
_entity_poly.pdbx_strand_id
1 'polypeptide(L)'
;MKTPKTLPWHARKAGVSVERAEALWRKALREATADTGWVGTSEFWGAAEGRFLELLKEEQNTLCTPHMETFMRSQHRMGLLPLLAAEQMFSAMSANWQRFCDEMSKAA
;
A
#
# COMPACT_ATOMS: atom_id res chain seq x y z
N MET A 1 14.77 -23.78 17.97
CA MET A 1 13.57 -23.16 18.57
C MET A 1 12.37 -23.48 17.71
N LYS A 2 11.23 -23.85 18.31
CA LYS A 2 10.00 -24.17 17.56
C LYS A 2 9.46 -22.90 16.90
N THR A 3 9.26 -22.95 15.60
CA THR A 3 8.56 -21.91 14.83
C THR A 3 7.06 -21.97 15.19
N PRO A 4 6.40 -20.84 15.48
CA PRO A 4 4.97 -20.86 15.80
C PRO A 4 4.16 -21.31 14.59
N LYS A 5 3.12 -22.11 14.82
CA LYS A 5 2.23 -22.61 13.75
C LYS A 5 1.51 -21.50 12.99
N THR A 6 1.41 -20.31 13.59
CA THR A 6 0.79 -19.12 12.99
C THR A 6 1.72 -18.41 12.01
N LEU A 7 3.02 -18.73 11.99
CA LEU A 7 4.00 -18.01 11.18
C LEU A 7 3.70 -18.01 9.66
N PRO A 8 3.26 -19.12 9.04
CA PRO A 8 2.88 -19.11 7.62
C PRO A 8 1.71 -18.16 7.32
N TRP A 9 0.79 -17.97 8.27
CA TRP A 9 -0.31 -17.02 8.13
C TRP A 9 0.20 -15.58 8.16
N HIS A 10 1.10 -15.24 9.09
CA HIS A 10 1.73 -13.92 9.16
C HIS A 10 2.56 -13.62 7.91
N ALA A 11 3.31 -14.60 7.40
CA ALA A 11 4.10 -14.46 6.17
C ALA A 11 3.23 -14.10 4.97
N ARG A 12 2.11 -14.84 4.77
CA ARG A 12 1.13 -14.55 3.71
C ARG A 12 0.49 -13.17 3.86
N LYS A 13 0.14 -12.78 5.08
CA LYS A 13 -0.46 -11.48 5.37
C LYS A 13 0.48 -10.32 5.07
N ALA A 14 1.78 -10.48 5.33
CA ALA A 14 2.80 -9.48 5.07
C ALA A 14 3.33 -9.49 3.63
N GLY A 15 3.05 -10.53 2.83
CA GLY A 15 3.55 -10.67 1.47
C GLY A 15 5.00 -11.14 1.36
N VAL A 16 5.55 -11.72 2.44
CA VAL A 16 6.94 -12.20 2.50
C VAL A 16 7.00 -13.73 2.40
N SER A 17 8.13 -14.27 1.94
CA SER A 17 8.35 -15.71 1.92
C SER A 17 8.38 -16.28 3.35
N VAL A 18 7.98 -17.54 3.49
CA VAL A 18 7.99 -18.22 4.80
C VAL A 18 9.39 -18.26 5.39
N GLU A 19 10.41 -18.51 4.56
CA GLU A 19 11.82 -18.51 4.97
C GLU A 19 12.28 -17.16 5.53
N ARG A 20 11.85 -16.05 4.91
CA ARG A 20 12.15 -14.69 5.40
C ARG A 20 11.46 -14.44 6.73
N ALA A 21 10.18 -14.79 6.84
CA ALA A 21 9.44 -14.68 8.10
C ALA A 21 10.08 -15.50 9.23
N GLU A 22 10.61 -16.69 8.95
CA GLU A 22 11.36 -17.47 9.94
C GLU A 22 12.67 -16.80 10.36
N ALA A 23 13.39 -16.19 9.43
CA ALA A 23 14.62 -15.45 9.75
C ALA A 23 14.32 -14.24 10.66
N LEU A 24 13.25 -13.50 10.37
CA LEU A 24 12.78 -12.38 11.20
C LEU A 24 12.31 -12.86 12.58
N TRP A 25 11.63 -14.00 12.65
CA TRP A 25 11.24 -14.61 13.92
C TRP A 25 12.45 -14.97 14.79
N ARG A 26 13.51 -15.54 14.20
CA ARG A 26 14.76 -15.82 14.91
C ARG A 26 15.45 -14.54 15.39
N LYS A 27 15.38 -13.45 14.61
CA LYS A 27 15.89 -12.14 15.00
C LYS A 27 15.11 -11.57 16.19
N ALA A 28 13.78 -11.57 16.12
CA ALA A 28 12.90 -11.11 17.20
C ALA A 28 13.14 -11.89 18.50
N LEU A 29 13.35 -13.21 18.43
CA LEU A 29 13.69 -14.02 19.61
C LEU A 29 15.02 -13.61 20.25
N ARG A 30 16.04 -13.26 19.44
CA ARG A 30 17.34 -12.81 19.97
C ARG A 30 17.21 -11.46 20.67
N GLU A 31 16.47 -10.54 20.08
CA GLU A 31 16.20 -9.22 20.67
C GLU A 31 15.40 -9.34 21.96
N ALA A 32 14.32 -10.14 21.96
CA ALA A 32 13.55 -10.39 23.17
C ALA A 32 14.38 -11.08 24.27
N THR A 33 15.32 -11.95 23.91
CA THR A 33 16.24 -12.58 24.88
C THR A 33 17.20 -11.56 25.48
N ALA A 34 17.67 -10.60 24.68
CA ALA A 34 18.51 -9.51 25.18
C ALA A 34 17.74 -8.58 26.13
N ASP A 35 16.46 -8.31 25.83
CA ASP A 35 15.62 -7.41 26.62
C ASP A 35 15.17 -8.02 27.96
N THR A 36 14.79 -9.30 27.98
CA THR A 36 14.20 -9.96 29.16
C THR A 36 15.15 -10.87 29.93
N GLY A 37 16.30 -11.24 29.35
CA GLY A 37 17.32 -12.07 29.99
C GLY A 37 16.96 -13.55 30.23
N TRP A 38 15.67 -13.92 30.22
CA TRP A 38 15.20 -15.28 30.47
C TRP A 38 14.13 -15.74 29.47
N VAL A 39 14.36 -16.91 28.86
CA VAL A 39 13.43 -17.52 27.91
C VAL A 39 12.39 -18.35 28.67
N GLY A 40 11.12 -17.92 28.64
CA GLY A 40 10.01 -18.74 29.16
C GLY A 40 8.92 -17.99 29.91
N THR A 41 9.14 -16.72 30.28
CA THR A 41 8.11 -15.87 30.89
C THR A 41 7.08 -15.44 29.84
N SER A 42 5.83 -15.18 30.22
CA SER A 42 4.82 -14.62 29.30
C SER A 42 5.30 -13.31 28.66
N GLU A 43 6.02 -12.49 29.42
CA GLU A 43 6.60 -11.23 28.96
C GLU A 43 7.61 -11.43 27.83
N PHE A 44 8.43 -12.48 27.88
CA PHE A 44 9.35 -12.83 26.80
C PHE A 44 8.60 -13.14 25.50
N TRP A 45 7.53 -13.93 25.57
CA TRP A 45 6.74 -14.28 24.38
C TRP A 45 6.00 -13.06 23.81
N GLY A 46 5.46 -12.20 24.68
CA GLY A 46 4.86 -10.93 24.26
C GLY A 46 5.87 -9.99 23.61
N ALA A 47 7.07 -9.86 24.16
CA ALA A 47 8.14 -9.04 23.58
C ALA A 47 8.60 -9.59 22.22
N ALA A 48 8.78 -10.91 22.10
CA ALA A 48 9.17 -11.55 20.85
C ALA A 48 8.11 -11.39 19.76
N GLU A 49 6.83 -11.53 20.08
CA GLU A 49 5.74 -11.31 19.13
C GLU A 49 5.65 -9.84 18.71
N GLY A 50 5.78 -8.90 19.64
CA GLY A 50 5.81 -7.47 19.36
C GLY A 50 6.93 -7.09 18.39
N ARG A 51 8.17 -7.52 18.67
CA ARG A 51 9.34 -7.29 17.81
C ARG A 51 9.19 -7.95 16.44
N PHE A 52 8.62 -9.15 16.38
CA PHE A 52 8.36 -9.82 15.11
C PHE A 52 7.39 -9.04 14.22
N LEU A 53 6.31 -8.52 14.79
CA LEU A 53 5.33 -7.70 14.05
C LEU A 53 5.91 -6.36 13.59
N GLU A 54 6.79 -5.76 14.38
CA GLU A 54 7.53 -4.54 14.03
C GLU A 54 8.46 -4.78 12.83
N LEU A 55 9.29 -5.82 12.90
CA LEU A 55 10.18 -6.24 11.80
C LEU A 55 9.41 -6.58 10.51
N LEU A 56 8.23 -7.19 10.62
CA LEU A 56 7.37 -7.45 9.46
C LEU A 56 6.83 -6.18 8.82
N LYS A 57 6.47 -5.17 9.63
CA LYS A 57 6.03 -3.86 9.12
C LYS A 57 7.18 -3.12 8.45
N GLU A 58 8.38 -3.16 9.02
CA GLU A 58 9.57 -2.58 8.42
C GLU A 58 9.87 -3.19 7.05
N GLU A 59 9.84 -4.52 6.94
CA GLU A 59 10.06 -5.22 5.66
C GLU A 59 8.98 -4.91 4.62
N GLN A 60 7.73 -4.73 5.05
CA GLN A 60 6.64 -4.29 4.16
C GLN A 60 6.85 -2.84 3.67
N ASN A 61 7.50 -1.98 4.45
CA ASN A 61 7.78 -0.60 4.09
C ASN A 61 9.07 -0.43 3.29
N THR A 62 9.93 -1.45 3.19
CA THR A 62 11.12 -1.39 2.34
C THR A 62 10.78 -1.39 0.85
N LEU A 63 11.56 -0.61 0.11
CA LEU A 63 11.41 -0.20 -1.31
C LEU A 63 11.16 -1.31 -2.35
N CYS A 64 11.23 -2.59 -1.98
CA CYS A 64 10.93 -3.73 -2.87
C CYS A 64 9.46 -4.15 -2.87
N THR A 65 8.62 -3.59 -1.99
CA THR A 65 7.16 -3.78 -2.03
C THR A 65 6.45 -2.51 -1.55
N PRO A 66 6.77 -1.33 -2.11
CA PRO A 66 5.98 -0.15 -1.82
C PRO A 66 4.55 -0.50 -2.17
N HIS A 67 3.62 0.05 -1.42
CA HIS A 67 2.17 -0.08 -1.59
C HIS A 67 1.74 0.50 -2.96
N MET A 68 2.21 -0.11 -4.04
CA MET A 68 2.00 0.22 -5.44
C MET A 68 0.54 0.07 -5.78
N GLU A 69 -0.26 -0.67 -5.00
CA GLU A 69 -1.70 -0.78 -5.21
C GLU A 69 -2.40 0.58 -5.21
N THR A 70 -2.08 1.47 -4.26
CA THR A 70 -2.73 2.79 -4.22
C THR A 70 -2.21 3.71 -5.33
N PHE A 71 -0.91 3.67 -5.61
CA PHE A 71 -0.34 4.47 -6.70
C PHE A 71 -0.83 3.98 -8.09
N MET A 72 -0.85 2.68 -8.36
CA MET A 72 -1.37 2.10 -9.60
C MET A 72 -2.87 2.30 -9.77
N ARG A 73 -3.67 2.20 -8.69
CA ARG A 73 -5.11 2.54 -8.75
C ARG A 73 -5.33 4.02 -9.09
N SER A 74 -4.43 4.90 -8.64
CA SER A 74 -4.45 6.33 -8.99
C SER A 74 -4.04 6.57 -10.46
N GLN A 75 -3.03 5.86 -10.96
CA GLN A 75 -2.49 6.03 -12.32
C GLN A 75 -3.55 5.86 -13.43
N HIS A 76 -4.43 4.86 -13.33
CA HIS A 76 -5.47 4.66 -14.35
C HIS A 76 -6.46 5.83 -14.44
N ARG A 77 -6.80 6.45 -13.29
CA ARG A 77 -7.70 7.60 -13.26
C ARG A 77 -7.02 8.85 -13.80
N MET A 78 -5.75 9.06 -13.46
CA MET A 78 -4.99 10.23 -13.94
C MET A 78 -4.74 10.20 -15.45
N GLY A 79 -4.50 9.02 -16.04
CA GLY A 79 -4.28 8.89 -17.48
C GLY A 79 -5.46 9.31 -18.35
N LEU A 80 -6.69 9.27 -17.82
CA LEU A 80 -7.91 9.62 -18.56
C LEU A 80 -8.33 11.10 -18.38
N LEU A 81 -7.79 11.81 -17.38
CA LEU A 81 -8.17 13.20 -17.10
C LEU A 81 -7.95 14.15 -18.28
N PRO A 82 -6.84 14.07 -19.06
CA PRO A 82 -6.64 14.97 -20.19
C PRO A 82 -7.68 14.76 -21.31
N LEU A 83 -8.08 13.51 -21.56
CA LEU A 83 -9.07 13.19 -22.60
C LEU A 83 -10.46 13.69 -22.22
N LEU A 84 -10.87 13.47 -20.96
CA LEU A 84 -12.13 13.99 -20.45
C LEU A 84 -12.17 15.52 -20.45
N ALA A 85 -11.06 16.18 -20.07
CA ALA A 85 -10.97 17.63 -20.12
C ALA A 85 -11.10 18.18 -21.55
N ALA A 86 -10.49 17.51 -22.54
CA ALA A 86 -10.61 17.88 -23.94
C ALA A 86 -12.05 17.75 -24.45
N GLU A 87 -12.75 16.66 -24.13
CA GLU A 87 -14.16 16.45 -24.51
C GLU A 87 -15.08 17.55 -23.95
N GLN A 88 -14.89 17.93 -22.69
CA GLN A 88 -15.65 19.02 -22.07
C GLN A 88 -15.34 20.37 -22.72
N MET A 89 -14.07 20.63 -23.07
CA MET A 89 -13.68 21.85 -23.77
C MET A 89 -14.31 21.94 -25.17
N PHE A 90 -14.28 20.87 -25.95
CA PHE A 90 -14.89 20.84 -27.28
C PHE A 90 -16.40 21.04 -27.21
N SER A 91 -17.07 20.43 -26.23
CA SER A 91 -18.52 20.57 -26.02
C SER A 91 -18.90 22.00 -25.61
N ALA A 92 -18.09 22.63 -24.75
CA ALA A 92 -18.31 24.03 -24.36
C ALA A 92 -18.08 24.98 -25.55
N MET A 93 -17.05 24.72 -26.36
CA MET A 93 -16.73 25.53 -27.53
C MET A 93 -17.82 25.43 -28.61
N SER A 94 -18.32 24.23 -28.89
CA SER A 94 -19.39 24.03 -29.88
C SER A 94 -20.71 24.67 -29.42
N ALA A 95 -21.06 24.55 -28.15
CA ALA A 95 -22.24 25.21 -27.59
C ALA A 95 -22.14 26.74 -27.65
N ASN A 96 -20.96 27.29 -27.37
CA ASN A 96 -20.74 28.73 -27.47
C ASN A 96 -20.80 29.22 -28.92
N TRP A 97 -20.25 28.44 -29.85
CA TRP A 97 -20.32 28.73 -31.28
C TRP A 97 -21.75 28.74 -31.82
N GLN A 98 -22.57 27.76 -31.43
CA GLN A 98 -23.98 27.71 -31.81
C GLN A 98 -24.75 28.94 -31.33
N ARG A 99 -24.55 29.35 -30.07
CA ARG A 99 -25.18 30.57 -29.52
C ARG A 99 -24.79 31.82 -30.31
N PHE A 100 -23.52 31.94 -30.67
CA PHE A 100 -23.04 33.07 -31.48
C PHE A 100 -23.69 33.11 -32.86
N CYS A 101 -23.79 31.98 -33.55
CA CYS A 101 -24.50 31.89 -34.83
C CYS A 101 -26.00 32.23 -34.72
N ASP A 102 -26.65 31.77 -33.64
CA ASP A 102 -28.06 32.06 -33.36
C ASP A 102 -28.28 33.56 -33.10
N GLU A 103 -27.36 34.23 -32.41
CA GLU A 103 -27.41 35.68 -32.19
C GLU A 103 -27.24 36.46 -33.50
N MET A 104 -26.29 36.05 -34.36
CA MET A 104 -26.08 36.67 -35.67
C MET A 104 -27.31 36.54 -36.58
N SER A 105 -27.97 35.38 -36.57
CA SER A 105 -29.17 35.16 -37.39
C SER A 105 -30.40 35.94 -36.92
N LYS A 106 -30.47 36.30 -35.63
CA LYS A 106 -31.54 37.16 -35.08
C LYS A 106 -31.31 38.65 -35.30
N ALA A 107 -30.06 39.05 -35.56
CA ALA A 107 -29.68 40.44 -35.77
C ALA A 107 -29.72 40.89 -37.25
N ALA A 108 -29.89 39.94 -38.18
CA ALA A 108 -30.04 40.16 -39.62
C ALA A 108 -31.52 40.17 -40.03
#